data_AF-A0A7Y2SQT4-F1
#
_entry.id   AF-A0A7Y2SQT4-F1
#
_cell.length_a   1.000
_cell.length_b   1.000
_cell.length_c   1.000
_cell.angle_alpha   90.00
_cell.angle_beta   90.00
_cell.angle_gamma   90.00
#
_symmetry.space_group_name_H-M   'P 1'
#
loop_
_entity.id
_entity.type
_entity.pdbx_description
1 polymer ?
#
loop_
_entity_poly.entity_id
_entity_poly.type
_entity_poly.pdbx_seq_one_letter_code
_entity_poly.pdbx_strand_id
1 'polypeptide(L)'
;MPHPEPTTCASCGGPLDGGYYTLIDRPDRYCTGCIATRPRCATCGAPLGDKHWHLHDGRHQCAACHATAVYDPTEARGIYNETVAKVVAQFGMGLNVGVAFRLVDTPTMESIRSQGGDSPPEGHNTLGLYQRAGHLRTIYMLYGLPKLSFRTTVAHEYAHAWQGERCPLLRDELLREGFAEWVAYHHLRWIGCDLAAQRMLNAPHPYRPALEKLLGLELRLGAPGVIDYMKRAE
;
A
#
# COMPACT_ATOMS: atom_id res chain seq x y z
N MET A 1 -8.63 -29.53 6.83
CA MET A 1 -10.01 -29.44 7.35
C MET A 1 -10.66 -28.21 6.72
N PRO A 2 -11.77 -28.32 5.97
CA PRO A 2 -12.49 -27.12 5.54
C PRO A 2 -13.09 -26.46 6.79
N HIS A 3 -12.83 -25.17 6.98
CA HIS A 3 -13.52 -24.40 8.01
C HIS A 3 -15.01 -24.32 7.66
N PRO A 4 -15.93 -24.47 8.65
CA PRO A 4 -17.35 -24.31 8.39
C PRO A 4 -17.59 -22.92 7.78
N GLU A 5 -18.36 -22.88 6.70
CA GLU A 5 -18.63 -21.63 6.02
C GLU A 5 -19.33 -20.63 6.96
N PRO A 6 -18.97 -19.32 6.93
CA PRO A 6 -19.65 -18.34 7.75
C PRO A 6 -21.14 -18.29 7.42
N THR A 7 -21.99 -18.57 8.41
CA THR A 7 -23.45 -18.51 8.32
C THR A 7 -24.01 -17.18 8.84
N THR A 8 -23.14 -16.27 9.27
CA THR A 8 -23.51 -14.96 9.83
C THR A 8 -22.78 -13.81 9.14
N CYS A 9 -23.42 -12.65 9.13
CA CYS A 9 -22.84 -11.44 8.56
C CYS A 9 -21.70 -10.92 9.45
N ALA A 10 -20.52 -10.70 8.86
CA ALA A 10 -19.36 -10.17 9.57
C ALA A 10 -19.52 -8.73 10.10
N SER A 11 -20.60 -8.03 9.70
CA SER A 11 -20.90 -6.67 10.12
C SER A 11 -21.93 -6.63 11.25
N CYS A 12 -23.14 -7.17 11.03
CA CYS A 12 -24.21 -7.12 12.03
C CYS A 12 -24.40 -8.41 12.86
N GLY A 13 -23.68 -9.50 12.55
CA GLY A 13 -23.84 -10.80 13.21
C GLY A 13 -25.14 -11.56 12.87
N GLY A 14 -26.05 -10.96 12.11
CA GLY A 14 -27.30 -11.60 11.69
C GLY A 14 -27.08 -12.78 10.75
N PRO A 15 -28.05 -13.71 10.65
CA PRO A 15 -27.93 -14.90 9.83
C PRO A 15 -27.89 -14.55 8.33
N LEU A 16 -27.16 -15.36 7.56
CA LEU A 16 -27.06 -15.28 6.10
C LEU A 16 -27.96 -16.34 5.46
N ASP A 17 -29.27 -16.25 5.73
CA ASP A 17 -30.27 -17.21 5.25
C ASP A 17 -30.64 -17.01 3.76
N GLY A 18 -30.03 -16.03 3.09
CA GLY A 18 -30.20 -15.72 1.67
C GLY A 18 -28.86 -15.47 0.98
N GLY A 19 -28.86 -14.66 -0.09
CA GLY A 19 -27.62 -14.26 -0.78
C GLY A 19 -26.69 -13.42 0.12
N TYR A 20 -25.38 -13.58 -0.08
CA TYR A 20 -24.35 -12.80 0.60
C TYR A 20 -23.39 -12.17 -0.41
N TYR A 21 -22.69 -11.13 0.03
CA TYR A 21 -21.58 -10.54 -0.70
C TYR A 21 -20.27 -10.81 0.01
N THR A 22 -19.22 -10.95 -0.76
CA THR A 22 -17.83 -10.90 -0.29
C THR A 22 -17.16 -9.67 -0.86
N LEU A 23 -16.14 -9.18 -0.16
CA LEU A 23 -15.21 -8.23 -0.76
C LEU A 23 -14.04 -9.00 -1.35
N ILE A 24 -13.46 -8.44 -2.42
CA ILE A 24 -12.22 -8.96 -2.97
C ILE A 24 -11.21 -9.11 -1.83
N ASP A 25 -10.54 -10.26 -1.78
CA ASP A 25 -9.49 -10.56 -0.80
C ASP A 25 -9.90 -10.62 0.67
N ARG A 26 -11.20 -10.73 0.96
CA ARG A 26 -11.70 -10.99 2.31
C ARG A 26 -12.54 -12.27 2.37
N PRO A 27 -12.31 -13.13 3.38
CA PRO A 27 -13.14 -14.31 3.61
C PRO A 27 -14.50 -13.95 4.23
N ASP A 28 -14.63 -12.72 4.76
CA ASP A 28 -15.82 -12.22 5.43
C ASP A 28 -17.02 -12.13 4.47
N ARG A 29 -18.18 -12.55 4.96
CA ARG A 29 -19.46 -12.48 4.24
C ARG A 29 -20.35 -11.39 4.83
N TYR A 30 -21.06 -10.68 3.97
CA TYR A 30 -21.90 -9.55 4.34
C TYR A 30 -23.30 -9.70 3.77
N CYS A 31 -24.32 -9.40 4.58
CA CYS A 31 -25.70 -9.39 4.09
C CYS A 31 -25.92 -8.19 3.16
N THR A 32 -26.93 -8.30 2.28
CA THR A 32 -27.40 -7.24 1.37
C THR A 32 -27.61 -5.92 2.09
N GLY A 33 -28.27 -5.94 3.27
CA GLY A 33 -28.56 -4.75 4.06
C GLY A 33 -27.30 -4.01 4.51
N CYS A 34 -26.31 -4.72 5.06
CA CYS A 34 -25.07 -4.10 5.53
C CYS A 34 -24.21 -3.58 4.36
N ILE A 35 -24.18 -4.32 3.24
CA ILE A 35 -23.48 -3.86 2.04
C ILE A 35 -24.12 -2.60 1.48
N ALA A 36 -25.44 -2.46 1.53
CA ALA A 36 -26.09 -1.28 0.97
C ALA A 36 -26.01 -0.04 1.88
N THR A 37 -26.10 -0.23 3.20
CA THR A 37 -26.44 0.90 4.11
C THR A 37 -25.34 1.30 5.09
N ARG A 38 -24.44 0.39 5.46
CA ARG A 38 -23.47 0.71 6.51
C ARG A 38 -22.30 1.54 5.99
N PRO A 39 -21.76 2.47 6.81
CA PRO A 39 -20.54 3.19 6.48
C PRO A 39 -19.39 2.21 6.22
N ARG A 40 -18.38 2.64 5.46
CA ARG A 40 -17.26 1.79 5.05
C ARG A 40 -16.03 2.03 5.91
N CYS A 41 -15.29 0.95 6.15
CA CYS A 41 -13.92 1.05 6.66
C CYS A 41 -13.05 1.78 5.63
N ALA A 42 -12.41 2.87 6.04
CA ALA A 42 -11.58 3.70 5.18
C ALA A 42 -10.37 2.96 4.60
N THR A 43 -9.96 1.84 5.22
CA THR A 43 -8.80 1.04 4.82
C THR A 43 -9.13 -0.06 3.82
N CYS A 44 -10.29 -0.72 3.96
CA CYS A 44 -10.58 -1.94 3.19
C CYS A 44 -11.95 -1.97 2.54
N GLY A 45 -12.76 -0.91 2.69
CA GLY A 45 -14.11 -0.84 2.12
C GLY A 45 -15.16 -1.73 2.80
N ALA A 46 -14.80 -2.55 3.79
CA ALA A 46 -15.76 -3.39 4.52
C ALA A 46 -16.86 -2.55 5.19
N PRO A 47 -18.15 -2.92 5.08
CA PRO A 47 -19.19 -2.28 5.87
C PRO A 47 -18.92 -2.47 7.37
N LEU A 48 -18.96 -1.39 8.13
CA LEU A 48 -18.54 -1.37 9.53
C LEU A 48 -19.47 -2.20 10.41
N GLY A 49 -18.88 -3.00 11.30
CA GLY A 49 -19.64 -3.65 12.37
C GLY A 49 -20.04 -2.65 13.46
N ASP A 50 -20.84 -3.12 14.41
CA ASP A 50 -21.26 -2.30 15.55
C ASP A 50 -20.03 -1.86 16.38
N LYS A 51 -19.06 -2.76 16.49
CA LYS A 51 -17.72 -2.43 17.00
C LYS A 51 -16.82 -1.94 15.87
N HIS A 52 -16.57 -0.64 15.85
CA HIS A 52 -15.64 0.01 14.94
C HIS A 52 -14.90 1.16 15.65
N TRP A 53 -13.86 1.68 15.00
CA TRP A 53 -12.99 2.72 15.57
C TRP A 53 -13.07 3.98 14.73
N HIS A 54 -13.14 5.13 15.40
CA HIS A 54 -13.11 6.45 14.79
C HIS A 54 -11.71 7.05 14.99
N LEU A 55 -11.06 7.43 13.89
CA LEU A 55 -9.77 8.11 13.90
C LEU A 55 -9.96 9.61 14.06
N HIS A 56 -8.90 10.32 14.45
CA HIS A 56 -8.96 11.76 14.70
C HIS A 56 -9.22 12.59 13.44
N ASP A 57 -9.01 12.01 12.27
CA ASP A 57 -9.23 12.62 10.95
C ASP A 57 -10.58 12.25 10.31
N GLY A 58 -11.51 11.70 11.09
CA GLY A 58 -12.87 11.37 10.63
C GLY A 58 -13.00 10.01 9.93
N ARG A 59 -11.89 9.31 9.67
CA ARG A 59 -11.94 7.96 9.10
C ARG A 59 -12.45 6.96 10.13
N HIS A 60 -13.18 5.95 9.63
CA HIS A 60 -13.61 4.81 10.43
C HIS A 60 -12.86 3.54 10.03
N GLN A 61 -12.59 2.66 10.99
CA GLN A 61 -11.93 1.37 10.77
C GLN A 61 -12.70 0.20 11.37
N CYS A 62 -12.78 -0.90 10.61
CA CYS A 62 -13.29 -2.17 11.11
C CYS A 62 -12.28 -2.84 12.05
N ALA A 63 -12.76 -3.78 12.86
CA ALA A 63 -11.94 -4.50 13.84
C ALA A 63 -10.69 -5.15 13.24
N ALA A 64 -10.81 -5.77 12.07
CA ALA A 64 -9.68 -6.44 11.41
C ALA A 64 -8.57 -5.47 11.01
N CYS A 65 -8.92 -4.30 10.47
CA CYS A 65 -7.93 -3.29 10.10
C CYS A 65 -7.32 -2.65 11.34
N HIS A 66 -8.15 -2.29 12.32
CA HIS A 66 -7.70 -1.69 13.58
C HIS A 66 -6.73 -2.60 14.34
N ALA A 67 -7.00 -3.91 14.39
CA ALA A 67 -6.21 -4.88 15.15
C ALA A 67 -4.73 -4.98 14.71
N THR A 68 -4.40 -4.50 13.51
CA THR A 68 -3.03 -4.50 12.99
C THR A 68 -2.56 -3.13 12.55
N ALA A 69 -3.35 -2.09 12.82
CA ALA A 69 -3.05 -0.72 12.41
C ALA A 69 -1.90 -0.14 13.24
N VAL A 70 -1.01 0.58 12.55
CA VAL A 70 0.12 1.27 13.17
C VAL A 70 -0.29 2.70 13.48
N TYR A 71 -0.38 3.02 14.78
CA TYR A 71 -0.74 4.35 15.27
C TYR A 71 0.43 5.05 15.95
N ASP A 72 1.24 4.32 16.71
CA ASP A 72 2.35 4.90 17.45
C ASP A 72 3.48 5.36 16.48
N PRO A 73 3.91 6.63 16.52
CA PRO A 73 4.95 7.13 15.64
C PRO A 73 6.31 6.44 15.81
N THR A 74 6.61 5.93 17.00
CA THR A 74 7.89 5.23 17.28
C THR A 74 7.85 3.83 16.69
N GLU A 75 6.75 3.10 16.84
CA GLU A 75 6.51 1.82 16.16
C GLU A 75 6.57 2.01 14.64
N ALA A 76 5.88 3.03 14.12
CA ALA A 76 5.86 3.34 12.69
C ALA A 76 7.28 3.60 12.14
N ARG A 77 8.10 4.35 12.89
CA ARG A 77 9.52 4.56 12.56
C ARG A 77 10.30 3.24 12.56
N GLY A 78 10.07 2.37 13.53
CA GLY A 78 10.72 1.05 13.61
C GLY A 78 10.40 0.19 12.40
N ILE A 79 9.12 0.08 12.04
CA ILE A 79 8.66 -0.68 10.87
C ILE A 79 9.20 -0.08 9.57
N TYR A 80 9.20 1.25 9.46
CA TYR A 80 9.79 1.96 8.32
C TYR A 80 11.27 1.60 8.14
N ASN A 81 12.07 1.73 9.20
CA ASN A 81 13.50 1.44 9.16
C ASN A 81 13.77 -0.03 8.80
N GLU A 82 13.00 -0.97 9.36
CA GLU A 82 13.11 -2.40 9.05
C GLU A 82 12.80 -2.70 7.59
N THR A 83 11.72 -2.11 7.04
CA THR A 83 11.35 -2.29 5.63
C THR A 83 12.44 -1.73 4.71
N VAL A 84 12.92 -0.51 4.96
CA VAL A 84 13.98 0.12 4.18
C VAL A 84 15.26 -0.72 4.23
N ALA A 85 15.67 -1.19 5.41
CA ALA A 85 16.87 -2.03 5.54
C ALA A 85 16.76 -3.32 4.71
N LYS A 86 15.59 -3.95 4.66
CA LYS A 86 15.36 -5.15 3.84
C LYS A 86 15.39 -4.83 2.35
N VAL A 87 14.74 -3.74 1.90
CA VAL A 87 14.78 -3.31 0.50
C VAL A 87 16.23 -3.01 0.06
N VAL A 88 17.00 -2.31 0.90
CA VAL A 88 18.41 -2.03 0.64
C VAL A 88 19.24 -3.31 0.59
N ALA A 89 19.04 -4.23 1.53
CA ALA A 89 19.77 -5.51 1.56
C ALA A 89 19.43 -6.39 0.34
N GLN A 90 18.18 -6.36 -0.11
CA GLN A 90 17.71 -7.17 -1.24
C GLN A 90 18.21 -6.64 -2.59
N PHE A 91 18.24 -5.32 -2.77
CA PHE A 91 18.46 -4.71 -4.10
C PHE A 91 19.68 -3.80 -4.21
N GLY A 92 20.39 -3.55 -3.11
CA GLY A 92 21.47 -2.56 -3.09
C GLY A 92 20.97 -1.11 -3.31
N MET A 93 19.69 -0.84 -3.01
CA MET A 93 19.03 0.46 -3.25
C MET A 93 19.36 1.51 -2.16
N GLY A 94 20.65 1.74 -1.91
CA GLY A 94 21.10 2.77 -0.97
C GLY A 94 20.90 4.19 -1.54
N LEU A 95 20.43 5.10 -0.67
CA LEU A 95 20.37 6.54 -0.96
C LEU A 95 21.67 7.22 -0.53
N ASN A 96 22.17 8.15 -1.35
CA ASN A 96 23.31 8.99 -0.99
C ASN A 96 22.90 10.09 -0.01
N VAL A 97 21.72 10.67 -0.23
CA VAL A 97 21.10 11.64 0.67
C VAL A 97 19.88 10.99 1.30
N GLY A 98 19.92 10.87 2.63
CA GLY A 98 18.84 10.24 3.40
C GLY A 98 17.48 10.88 3.15
N VAL A 99 16.42 10.10 3.39
CA VAL A 99 15.03 10.53 3.26
C VAL A 99 14.38 10.55 4.63
N ALA A 100 13.72 11.66 4.97
CA ALA A 100 12.96 11.76 6.21
C ALA A 100 11.70 10.89 6.13
N PHE A 101 11.17 10.49 7.28
CA PHE A 101 9.85 9.85 7.33
C PHE A 101 8.93 10.58 8.31
N ARG A 102 7.66 10.69 7.95
CA ARG A 102 6.60 11.34 8.74
C ARG A 102 5.33 10.49 8.66
N LEU A 103 4.68 10.29 9.80
CA LEU A 103 3.34 9.72 9.88
C LEU A 103 2.35 10.89 9.94
N VAL A 104 1.36 10.91 9.05
CA VAL A 104 0.43 12.04 8.88
C VAL A 104 -1.00 11.55 8.67
N ASP A 105 -1.98 12.40 8.96
CA ASP A 105 -3.38 12.12 8.69
C ASP A 105 -3.81 12.48 7.27
N THR A 106 -5.07 12.16 6.92
CA THR A 106 -5.61 12.44 5.59
C THR A 106 -5.55 13.93 5.22
N PRO A 107 -6.05 14.88 6.03
CA PRO A 107 -5.98 16.30 5.67
C PRO A 107 -4.56 16.80 5.43
N THR A 108 -3.61 16.37 6.26
CA THR A 108 -2.19 16.72 6.08
C THR A 108 -1.62 16.11 4.80
N MET A 109 -1.90 14.83 4.53
CA MET A 109 -1.47 14.15 3.30
C MET A 109 -2.00 14.85 2.04
N GLU A 110 -3.27 15.24 2.04
CA GLU A 110 -3.90 15.95 0.92
C GLU A 110 -3.30 17.34 0.71
N SER A 111 -3.03 18.08 1.79
CA SER A 111 -2.35 19.37 1.72
C SER A 111 -0.96 19.24 1.09
N ILE A 112 -0.15 18.27 1.55
CA ILE A 112 1.20 18.03 1.03
C ILE A 112 1.15 17.66 -0.45
N ARG A 113 0.23 16.78 -0.83
CA ARG A 113 0.05 16.35 -2.22
C ARG A 113 -0.35 17.51 -3.13
N SER A 114 -1.29 18.36 -2.70
CA SER A 114 -1.72 19.53 -3.47
C SER A 114 -0.59 20.52 -3.77
N GLN A 115 0.40 20.63 -2.87
CA GLN A 115 1.60 21.44 -3.08
C GLN A 115 2.57 20.84 -4.11
N GLY A 116 2.51 19.52 -4.31
CA GLY A 116 3.29 18.79 -5.32
C GLY A 116 2.72 18.87 -6.73
N GLY A 117 1.44 19.25 -6.88
CA GLY A 117 0.77 19.36 -8.18
C GLY A 117 0.14 18.05 -8.69
N ASP A 118 0.28 16.94 -7.97
CA ASP A 118 -0.23 15.63 -8.39
C ASP A 118 -1.63 15.36 -7.80
N SER A 119 -2.52 14.81 -8.63
CA SER A 119 -3.81 14.29 -8.17
C SER A 119 -3.78 12.76 -8.21
N PRO A 120 -4.32 12.05 -7.20
CA PRO A 120 -4.39 10.60 -7.25
C PRO A 120 -5.36 10.19 -8.38
N PRO A 121 -5.18 9.00 -8.98
CA PRO A 121 -6.17 8.43 -9.88
C PRO A 121 -7.55 8.43 -9.21
N GLU A 122 -8.61 8.71 -9.98
CA GLU A 122 -9.98 8.74 -9.46
C GLU A 122 -10.31 7.43 -8.71
N GLY A 123 -10.83 7.56 -7.48
CA GLY A 123 -11.21 6.43 -6.64
C GLY A 123 -10.09 5.79 -5.81
N HIS A 124 -8.87 6.31 -5.85
CA HIS A 124 -7.74 5.79 -5.06
C HIS A 124 -7.33 6.74 -3.91
N ASN A 125 -7.18 6.18 -2.70
CA ASN A 125 -6.67 6.92 -1.54
C ASN A 125 -5.14 6.91 -1.52
N THR A 126 -4.51 8.07 -1.32
CA THR A 126 -3.07 8.19 -1.10
C THR A 126 -2.69 7.59 0.26
N LEU A 127 -2.04 6.42 0.26
CA LEU A 127 -1.58 5.73 1.48
C LEU A 127 -0.19 6.18 1.91
N GLY A 128 0.63 6.60 0.96
CA GLY A 128 1.97 7.14 1.15
C GLY A 128 2.27 8.16 0.08
N LEU A 129 3.30 8.97 0.32
CA LEU A 129 3.79 9.94 -0.65
C LEU A 129 5.26 10.24 -0.40
N TYR A 130 6.09 9.95 -1.39
CA TYR A 130 7.40 10.55 -1.50
C TYR A 130 7.29 11.96 -2.08
N GLN A 131 7.89 12.95 -1.41
CA GLN A 131 8.00 14.30 -1.93
C GLN A 131 9.41 14.85 -1.78
N ARG A 132 9.83 15.60 -2.79
CA ARG A 132 11.07 16.37 -2.80
C ARG A 132 10.76 17.87 -2.91
N ALA A 133 11.17 18.64 -1.91
CA ALA A 133 11.07 20.09 -1.89
C ALA A 133 12.49 20.68 -1.77
N GLY A 134 13.08 21.08 -2.90
CA GLY A 134 14.48 21.50 -2.96
C GLY A 134 15.43 20.37 -2.53
N HIS A 135 16.14 20.59 -1.41
CA HIS A 135 17.05 19.61 -0.80
C HIS A 135 16.35 18.66 0.19
N LEU A 136 15.15 19.01 0.67
CA LEU A 136 14.40 18.18 1.60
C LEU A 136 13.70 17.06 0.85
N ARG A 137 13.78 15.86 1.43
CA ARG A 137 13.17 14.64 0.90
C ARG A 137 12.46 13.93 2.02
N THR A 138 11.19 13.64 1.82
CA THR A 138 10.36 13.06 2.87
C THR A 138 9.43 12.01 2.27
N ILE A 139 9.33 10.87 2.95
CA ILE A 139 8.27 9.89 2.77
C ILE A 139 7.23 10.14 3.85
N TYR A 140 6.03 10.52 3.42
CA TYR A 140 4.87 10.65 4.27
C TYR A 140 4.08 9.35 4.19
N MET A 141 3.62 8.85 5.34
CA MET A 141 2.77 7.66 5.42
C MET A 141 1.48 8.00 6.14
N LEU A 142 0.37 7.45 5.64
CA LEU A 142 -0.93 7.65 6.24
C LEU A 142 -1.01 6.97 7.61
N TYR A 143 -1.51 7.71 8.60
CA TYR A 143 -1.75 7.27 9.95
C TYR A 143 -2.78 6.12 9.98
N GLY A 144 -2.57 5.12 10.83
CA GLY A 144 -3.53 4.05 11.05
C GLY A 144 -3.60 2.99 9.95
N LEU A 145 -2.59 2.88 9.08
CA LEU A 145 -2.53 1.78 8.11
C LEU A 145 -2.26 0.44 8.81
N PRO A 146 -2.92 -0.66 8.40
CA PRO A 146 -2.52 -2.01 8.78
C PRO A 146 -1.05 -2.26 8.48
N LYS A 147 -0.35 -2.97 9.37
CA LYS A 147 1.09 -3.20 9.31
C LYS A 147 1.59 -3.72 7.96
N LEU A 148 0.86 -4.63 7.32
CA LEU A 148 1.26 -5.15 6.00
C LEU A 148 1.13 -4.08 4.92
N SER A 149 0.01 -3.38 4.84
CA SER A 149 -0.19 -2.25 3.92
C SER A 149 0.84 -1.16 4.13
N PHE A 150 1.15 -0.84 5.40
CA PHE A 150 2.19 0.11 5.74
C PHE A 150 3.55 -0.30 5.16
N ARG A 151 3.97 -1.57 5.35
CA ARG A 151 5.24 -2.07 4.80
C ARG A 151 5.27 -2.05 3.28
N THR A 152 4.19 -2.47 2.63
CA THR A 152 4.07 -2.44 1.16
C THR A 152 4.21 -1.02 0.63
N THR A 153 3.48 -0.06 1.21
CA THR A 153 3.55 1.33 0.80
C THR A 153 4.92 1.95 1.10
N VAL A 154 5.57 1.63 2.24
CA VAL A 154 6.94 2.11 2.49
C VAL A 154 7.92 1.61 1.43
N ALA A 155 7.83 0.34 1.01
CA ALA A 155 8.70 -0.19 -0.04
C ALA A 155 8.47 0.52 -1.39
N HIS A 156 7.20 0.82 -1.72
CA HIS A 156 6.81 1.59 -2.90
C HIS A 156 7.38 3.02 -2.85
N GLU A 157 7.10 3.79 -1.79
CA GLU A 157 7.57 5.18 -1.68
C GLU A 157 9.10 5.29 -1.60
N TYR A 158 9.76 4.30 -0.99
CA TYR A 158 11.23 4.25 -0.97
C TYR A 158 11.82 4.02 -2.36
N ALA A 159 11.14 3.28 -3.23
CA ALA A 159 11.56 3.13 -4.62
C ALA A 159 11.54 4.47 -5.36
N HIS A 160 10.51 5.31 -5.14
CA HIS A 160 10.48 6.68 -5.68
C HIS A 160 11.60 7.56 -5.14
N ALA A 161 11.93 7.46 -3.85
CA ALA A 161 13.07 8.16 -3.29
C ALA A 161 14.39 7.76 -3.98
N TRP A 162 14.56 6.48 -4.28
CA TRP A 162 15.73 5.97 -5.01
C TRP A 162 15.76 6.42 -6.48
N GLN A 163 14.62 6.37 -7.18
CA GLN A 163 14.50 6.88 -8.55
C GLN A 163 14.88 8.35 -8.64
N GLY A 164 14.43 9.17 -7.69
CA GLY A 164 14.75 10.60 -7.63
C GLY A 164 16.25 10.93 -7.50
N GLU A 165 17.08 9.95 -7.09
CA GLU A 165 18.55 10.07 -7.09
C GLU A 165 19.23 9.40 -8.27
N ARG A 166 18.78 8.18 -8.61
CA ARG A 166 19.51 7.26 -9.50
C ARG A 166 18.99 7.22 -10.92
N CYS A 167 17.79 7.76 -11.15
CA CYS A 167 17.10 7.77 -12.44
C CYS A 167 16.70 9.21 -12.82
N PRO A 168 17.65 10.18 -12.88
CA PRO A 168 17.32 11.60 -13.07
C PRO A 168 16.68 11.92 -14.43
N LEU A 169 16.83 11.02 -15.41
CA LEU A 169 16.26 11.18 -16.74
C LEU A 169 14.89 10.50 -16.91
N LEU A 170 14.48 9.64 -15.96
CA LEU A 170 13.25 8.87 -16.06
C LEU A 170 12.01 9.78 -16.00
N ARG A 171 11.28 9.85 -17.11
CA ARG A 171 10.02 10.58 -17.28
C ARG A 171 8.83 9.67 -17.58
N ASP A 172 9.09 8.42 -17.99
CA ASP A 172 8.04 7.43 -18.20
C ASP A 172 7.37 7.05 -16.87
N GLU A 173 6.18 7.63 -16.64
CA GLU A 173 5.32 7.38 -15.48
C GLU A 173 4.99 5.89 -15.30
N LEU A 174 4.77 5.14 -16.39
CA LEU A 174 4.49 3.71 -16.31
C LEU A 174 5.70 2.95 -15.76
N LEU A 175 6.91 3.30 -16.21
CA LEU A 175 8.13 2.70 -15.64
C LEU A 175 8.38 3.15 -14.21
N ARG A 176 8.07 4.41 -13.87
CA ARG A 176 8.24 4.96 -12.53
C ARG A 176 7.38 4.21 -11.51
N GLU A 177 6.08 4.16 -11.74
CA GLU A 177 5.11 3.46 -10.88
C GLU A 177 5.32 1.95 -10.93
N GLY A 178 5.58 1.39 -12.12
CA GLY A 178 5.82 -0.05 -12.29
C GLY A 178 7.03 -0.56 -11.52
N PHE A 179 8.11 0.22 -11.46
CA PHE A 179 9.27 -0.13 -10.64
C PHE A 179 8.98 -0.01 -9.14
N ALA A 180 8.22 1.00 -8.71
CA ALA A 180 7.82 1.12 -7.30
C ALA A 180 6.95 -0.06 -6.86
N GLU A 181 6.00 -0.49 -7.70
CA GLU A 181 5.23 -1.72 -7.48
C GLU A 181 6.08 -2.97 -7.51
N TRP A 182 7.09 -3.05 -8.39
CA TRP A 182 8.02 -4.18 -8.45
C TRP A 182 8.82 -4.33 -7.17
N VAL A 183 9.32 -3.24 -6.60
CA VAL A 183 10.00 -3.25 -5.28
C VAL A 183 9.04 -3.68 -4.18
N ALA A 184 7.80 -3.17 -4.16
CA ALA A 184 6.80 -3.55 -3.17
C ALA A 184 6.39 -5.03 -3.26
N TYR A 185 6.20 -5.55 -4.48
CA TYR A 185 5.91 -6.96 -4.76
C TYR A 185 7.01 -7.86 -4.20
N HIS A 186 8.26 -7.56 -4.51
CA HIS A 186 9.38 -8.37 -4.04
C HIS A 186 9.64 -8.23 -2.55
N HIS A 187 9.39 -7.06 -1.96
CA HIS A 187 9.46 -6.90 -0.51
C HIS A 187 8.44 -7.81 0.17
N LEU A 188 7.20 -7.90 -0.34
CA LEU A 188 6.18 -8.82 0.16
C LEU A 188 6.63 -10.29 0.07
N ARG A 189 7.20 -10.70 -1.07
CA ARG A 189 7.78 -12.04 -1.24
C ARG A 189 8.90 -12.30 -0.22
N TRP A 190 9.80 -11.34 -0.03
CA TRP A 190 10.93 -11.45 0.90
C TRP A 190 10.50 -11.66 2.35
N ILE A 191 9.40 -11.01 2.78
CA ILE A 191 8.86 -11.19 4.14
C ILE A 191 7.86 -12.35 4.25
N GLY A 192 7.77 -13.22 3.24
CA GLY A 192 6.92 -14.42 3.25
C GLY A 192 5.42 -14.12 3.10
N CYS A 193 5.05 -12.95 2.58
CA CYS A 193 3.67 -12.54 2.37
C CYS A 193 3.22 -12.84 0.94
N ASP A 194 3.40 -14.08 0.48
CA ASP A 194 3.18 -14.49 -0.92
C ASP A 194 1.74 -14.24 -1.40
N LEU A 195 0.74 -14.45 -0.54
CA LEU A 195 -0.66 -14.15 -0.89
C LEU A 195 -0.86 -12.66 -1.19
N ALA A 196 -0.23 -11.77 -0.42
CA ALA A 196 -0.31 -10.33 -0.66
C ALA A 196 0.44 -9.93 -1.94
N ALA A 197 1.60 -10.54 -2.20
CA ALA A 197 2.33 -10.34 -3.45
C ALA A 197 1.50 -10.79 -4.67
N GLN A 198 0.85 -11.95 -4.59
CA GLN A 198 0.00 -12.46 -5.66
C GLN A 198 -1.23 -11.57 -5.90
N ARG A 199 -1.77 -10.93 -4.86
CA ARG A 199 -2.87 -9.97 -5.00
C ARG A 199 -2.51 -8.78 -5.86
N MET A 200 -1.27 -8.31 -5.82
CA MET A 200 -0.81 -7.23 -6.72
C MET A 200 -0.92 -7.61 -8.20
N LEU A 201 -0.91 -8.92 -8.51
CA LEU A 201 -1.05 -9.45 -9.87
C LEU A 201 -2.49 -9.83 -10.24
N ASN A 202 -3.36 -10.05 -9.25
CA ASN A 202 -4.71 -10.55 -9.49
C ASN A 202 -5.78 -9.45 -9.33
N ALA A 203 -5.59 -8.52 -8.41
CA ALA A 203 -6.53 -7.46 -8.14
C ALA A 203 -6.57 -6.44 -9.30
N PRO A 204 -7.73 -5.83 -9.59
CA PRO A 204 -7.79 -4.66 -10.45
C PRO A 204 -7.03 -3.50 -9.79
N HIS A 205 -5.90 -3.10 -10.38
CA HIS A 205 -5.09 -1.98 -9.91
C HIS A 205 -4.52 -1.20 -11.12
N PRO A 206 -4.52 0.15 -11.10
CA PRO A 206 -4.05 0.96 -12.23
C PRO A 206 -2.60 0.64 -12.63
N TYR A 207 -1.76 0.31 -11.64
CA TYR A 207 -0.35 0.00 -11.87
C TYR A 207 -0.05 -1.49 -12.06
N ARG A 208 -1.06 -2.38 -12.07
CA ARG A 208 -0.82 -3.82 -12.33
C ARG A 208 -0.12 -4.06 -13.68
N PRO A 209 -0.55 -3.47 -14.81
CA PRO A 209 0.13 -3.68 -16.09
C PRO A 209 1.59 -3.21 -16.07
N ALA A 210 1.88 -2.17 -15.27
CA ALA A 210 3.22 -1.66 -15.07
C ALA A 210 4.09 -2.68 -14.31
N LEU A 211 3.58 -3.22 -13.19
CA LEU A 211 4.23 -4.29 -12.45
C LEU A 211 4.52 -5.53 -13.33
N GLU A 212 3.53 -5.98 -14.09
CA GLU A 212 3.67 -7.12 -15.01
C GLU A 212 4.78 -6.90 -16.05
N LYS A 213 4.90 -5.67 -16.58
CA LYS A 213 5.98 -5.28 -17.50
C LYS A 213 7.36 -5.40 -16.83
N LEU A 214 7.51 -4.94 -15.58
CA LEU A 214 8.78 -5.01 -14.85
C LEU A 214 9.14 -6.45 -14.46
N LEU A 215 8.16 -7.28 -14.08
CA LEU A 215 8.38 -8.72 -13.87
C LEU A 215 8.79 -9.44 -15.17
N GLY A 216 8.19 -9.08 -16.31
CA GLY A 216 8.60 -9.59 -17.61
C GLY A 216 10.01 -9.13 -18.04
N LEU A 217 10.44 -7.95 -17.58
CA LEU A 217 11.83 -7.49 -17.74
C LEU A 217 12.78 -8.29 -16.86
N GLU A 218 12.41 -8.55 -15.60
CA GLU A 218 13.16 -9.36 -14.66
C GLU A 218 13.39 -10.78 -15.17
N LEU A 219 12.39 -11.42 -15.79
CA LEU A 219 12.56 -12.75 -16.40
C LEU A 219 13.66 -12.80 -17.45
N ARG A 220 13.97 -11.67 -18.11
CA ARG A 220 14.98 -11.58 -19.16
C ARG A 220 16.35 -11.13 -18.64
N LEU A 221 16.38 -10.23 -17.64
CA LEU A 221 17.59 -9.54 -17.19
C LEU A 221 18.04 -9.91 -15.77
N GLY A 222 17.19 -10.60 -15.01
CA GLY A 222 17.30 -10.74 -13.57
C GLY A 222 17.03 -9.43 -12.81
N ALA A 223 16.84 -9.52 -11.50
CA ALA A 223 16.59 -8.35 -10.64
C ALA A 223 17.71 -7.28 -10.73
N PRO A 224 19.02 -7.63 -10.74
CA PRO A 224 20.07 -6.63 -10.96
C PRO A 224 19.95 -5.92 -12.31
N GLY A 225 19.56 -6.64 -13.36
CA GLY A 225 19.38 -6.08 -14.69
C GLY A 225 18.20 -5.13 -14.80
N VAL A 226 17.12 -5.33 -14.03
CA VAL A 226 16.02 -4.36 -13.90
C VAL A 226 16.53 -3.06 -13.27
N ILE A 227 17.29 -3.15 -12.18
CA ILE A 227 17.88 -1.98 -11.51
C ILE A 227 18.77 -1.18 -12.47
N ASP A 228 19.62 -1.85 -13.24
CA ASP A 228 20.50 -1.19 -14.21
C ASP A 228 19.76 -0.63 -15.42
N TYR A 229 18.66 -1.28 -15.84
CA TYR A 229 17.76 -0.74 -16.86
C TYR A 229 17.13 0.58 -16.39
N MET A 230 16.61 0.62 -15.16
CA MET A 230 15.97 1.82 -14.61
C MET A 230 16.91 3.02 -14.54
N LYS A 231 18.21 2.83 -14.24
CA LYS A 231 19.21 3.91 -14.22
C LYS A 231 19.46 4.54 -15.59
N ARG A 232 19.12 3.84 -16.68
CA ARG A 232 19.38 4.25 -18.07
C ARG A 232 18.11 4.66 -18.82
N ALA A 233 16.94 4.40 -18.24
CA ALA A 233 15.67 4.75 -18.84
C ALA A 233 15.44 6.27 -18.81
N GLU A 234 14.79 6.76 -19.86
CA GLU A 234 14.41 8.16 -20.08
C GLU A 234 12.88 8.29 -20.13
#